data_AF-A0A5C6DYF6-F1
#
_entry.id   AF-A0A5C6DYF6-F1
#
_cell.length_a   1.000
_cell.length_b   1.000
_cell.length_c   1.000
_cell.angle_alpha   90.00
_cell.angle_beta   90.00
_cell.angle_gamma   90.00
#
_symmetry.space_group_name_H-M   'P 1'
#
loop_
_entity.id
_entity.type
_entity.pdbx_description
1 polymer ?
#
loop_
_entity_poly.entity_id
_entity_poly.type
_entity_poly.pdbx_seq_one_letter_code
_entity_poly.pdbx_strand_id
1 'polypeptide(L)'
;MNRSSSYADDPRRSRGSFSVLLGFILLICGFVFVATGVVSTAHRALVMKAVPTQISYQQLARDGLGDNAFVSLQNVDFDRNESPSQMESIQAGLSKLAEKANENAGSVDAQSVDLKARIEAIKQQMLDPATRAEFARLVADSFTSIRLYPQGHISNSTQLGVSLARSGKAIELASEQIDHTGEIRGYISLDKSERTRRTIERISDQVNRSDNDAFDSSAWLEIAQEIGNADASETPIYLIDPMDVPPNRTESFAKMAAAGLAIVLGWLLCGSGTASWFMWIFSPIPAIVGMVGFPLRRGRGGRVTRTIYLLIGIFLSAVGAYFMVRSGRFGFTGGSSLEQGLGFMIATTGLAAILATILHRRAQLPLQDFLPPPPVPSQQSNDPILRYQSTNGQTASGPQQEKRETLKYAKMKRADEVQYYTDPRFIAATDDACRSATIDVVERLATIGFSNPTFIRSADDYNSGTIALQFGGEHKVLAEISDNGKRPMVRFISALFDGLAVITVSKNICAASPLQVGENGAYQSINGEPIEDLLTAHLEQTIRLAERRDSQLVTFDHEEKLEICLYARRVFTDLQREFGNGKLEVPSASYERFHFPPQPVQELSATFSID
;
A
#
# COMPACT_ATOMS: atom_id res chain seq x y z
N MET A 1 3.35 21.36 -46.83
CA MET A 1 2.51 21.82 -45.71
C MET A 1 2.49 20.72 -44.66
N ASN A 2 3.45 20.73 -43.75
CA ASN A 2 3.64 19.69 -42.74
C ASN A 2 2.87 20.08 -41.48
N ARG A 3 1.89 19.25 -41.09
CA ARG A 3 1.28 19.29 -39.76
C ARG A 3 2.22 18.55 -38.79
N SER A 4 2.92 19.28 -37.94
CA SER A 4 3.59 18.72 -36.77
C SER A 4 2.58 18.68 -35.60
N SER A 5 2.01 17.51 -35.36
CA SER A 5 1.26 17.20 -34.15
C SER A 5 2.22 17.07 -32.97
N SER A 6 2.38 18.13 -32.19
CA SER A 6 2.98 18.08 -30.86
C SER A 6 1.95 17.55 -29.87
N TYR A 7 1.87 16.23 -29.73
CA TYR A 7 1.29 15.60 -28.55
C TYR A 7 2.24 15.88 -27.38
N ALA A 8 2.00 16.98 -26.65
CA ALA A 8 2.62 17.21 -25.36
C ALA A 8 1.99 16.23 -24.35
N ASP A 9 2.84 15.49 -23.66
CA ASP A 9 2.52 14.45 -22.70
C ASP A 9 1.53 14.92 -21.61
N ASP A 10 0.29 14.42 -21.67
CA ASP A 10 -0.61 14.37 -20.52
C ASP A 10 0.07 13.60 -19.36
N PRO A 11 0.05 14.10 -18.11
CA PRO A 11 0.52 13.31 -16.97
C PRO A 11 -0.40 12.10 -16.81
N ARG A 12 0.12 10.91 -17.16
CA ARG A 12 -0.56 9.60 -17.12
C ARG A 12 -1.28 9.34 -15.79
N ARG A 13 -2.54 9.76 -15.66
CA ARG A 13 -3.48 9.29 -14.65
C ARG A 13 -3.96 7.87 -15.02
N SER A 14 -3.36 6.83 -14.42
CA SER A 14 -4.03 5.49 -14.23
C SER A 14 -3.20 4.42 -13.50
N ARG A 15 -1.90 4.62 -13.19
CA ARG A 15 -1.02 3.52 -12.73
C ARG A 15 -1.39 2.84 -11.40
N GLY A 16 -2.28 3.43 -10.61
CA GLY A 16 -2.64 2.91 -9.29
C GLY A 16 -3.49 1.63 -9.29
N SER A 17 -4.30 1.39 -10.33
CA SER A 17 -5.14 0.17 -10.39
C SER A 17 -4.35 -1.05 -10.88
N PHE A 18 -3.42 -0.82 -11.81
CA PHE A 18 -2.54 -1.88 -12.34
C PHE A 18 -1.62 -2.44 -11.25
N SER A 19 -1.07 -1.60 -10.37
CA SER A 19 -0.20 -2.07 -9.29
C SER A 19 -0.94 -2.98 -8.31
N VAL A 20 -2.22 -2.71 -8.00
CA VAL A 20 -2.99 -3.58 -7.10
C VAL A 20 -3.30 -4.92 -7.78
N LEU A 21 -3.63 -4.92 -9.08
CA LEU A 21 -3.87 -6.16 -9.83
C LEU A 21 -2.60 -7.02 -9.90
N LEU A 22 -1.47 -6.42 -10.28
CA LEU A 22 -0.17 -7.09 -10.33
C LEU A 22 0.25 -7.61 -8.95
N GLY A 23 0.05 -6.78 -7.91
CA GLY A 23 0.30 -7.18 -6.53
C GLY A 23 -0.53 -8.39 -6.11
N PHE A 24 -1.80 -8.43 -6.50
CA PHE A 24 -2.69 -9.55 -6.21
C PHE A 24 -2.30 -10.82 -6.94
N ILE A 25 -1.90 -10.72 -8.22
CA ILE A 25 -1.38 -11.87 -8.99
C ILE A 25 -0.13 -12.43 -8.32
N LEU A 26 0.83 -11.59 -7.94
CA LEU A 26 2.04 -12.01 -7.23
C LEU A 26 1.73 -12.68 -5.89
N LEU A 27 0.76 -12.14 -5.17
CA LEU A 27 0.27 -12.71 -3.92
C LEU A 27 -0.30 -14.11 -4.17
N ILE A 28 -1.25 -14.28 -5.10
CA ILE A 28 -1.79 -15.61 -5.47
C ILE A 28 -0.69 -16.57 -5.88
N CYS A 29 0.22 -16.16 -6.77
CA CYS A 29 1.32 -17.02 -7.20
C CYS A 29 2.15 -17.48 -6.00
N GLY A 30 2.51 -16.56 -5.08
CA GLY A 30 3.22 -16.89 -3.86
C GLY A 30 2.48 -17.88 -2.96
N PHE A 31 1.17 -17.68 -2.76
CA PHE A 31 0.31 -18.61 -2.00
C PHE A 31 0.26 -19.99 -2.66
N VAL A 32 0.11 -20.07 -3.99
CA VAL A 32 0.11 -21.33 -4.73
C VAL A 32 1.47 -22.02 -4.60
N PHE A 33 2.59 -21.30 -4.67
CA PHE A 33 3.92 -21.89 -4.44
C PHE A 33 4.06 -22.48 -3.03
N VAL A 34 3.54 -21.80 -2.01
CA VAL A 34 3.55 -22.34 -0.65
C VAL A 34 2.63 -23.56 -0.53
N ALA A 35 1.42 -23.51 -1.09
CA ALA A 35 0.44 -24.60 -1.07
C ALA A 35 0.91 -25.84 -1.84
N THR A 36 1.62 -25.64 -2.95
CA THR A 36 2.25 -26.72 -3.75
C THR A 36 3.48 -27.33 -3.09
N GLY A 37 3.88 -26.83 -1.92
CA GLY A 37 4.83 -27.51 -1.06
C GLY A 37 6.26 -26.99 -1.12
N VAL A 38 6.53 -25.80 -1.68
CA VAL A 38 7.90 -25.24 -1.71
C VAL A 38 8.54 -25.15 -0.31
N VAL A 39 7.75 -24.78 0.71
CA VAL A 39 8.21 -24.75 2.11
C VAL A 39 8.51 -26.17 2.62
N SER A 40 7.68 -27.14 2.25
CA SER A 40 7.88 -28.56 2.57
C SER A 40 9.14 -29.11 1.90
N THR A 41 9.43 -28.74 0.64
CA THR A 41 10.67 -29.13 -0.04
C THR A 41 11.90 -28.53 0.63
N ALA A 42 11.87 -27.25 1.02
CA ALA A 42 12.95 -26.61 1.77
C ALA A 42 13.16 -27.25 3.15
N HIS A 43 12.06 -27.61 3.83
CA HIS A 43 12.11 -28.37 5.08
C HIS A 43 12.80 -29.73 4.88
N ARG A 44 12.36 -30.51 3.90
CA ARG A 44 12.97 -31.81 3.56
C ARG A 44 14.46 -31.68 3.27
N ALA A 45 14.86 -30.65 2.50
CA ALA A 45 16.27 -30.41 2.16
C ALA A 45 17.15 -30.13 3.40
N LEU A 46 16.59 -29.53 4.46
CA LEU A 46 17.28 -29.31 5.72
C LEU A 46 17.41 -30.58 6.55
N VAL A 47 16.31 -31.33 6.68
CA VAL A 47 16.20 -32.48 7.59
C VAL A 47 16.88 -33.73 7.02
N MET A 48 16.99 -33.82 5.69
CA MET A 48 17.67 -34.92 5.02
C MET A 48 19.19 -34.69 4.94
N LYS A 49 19.95 -35.72 5.28
CA LYS A 49 21.40 -35.81 4.99
C LYS A 49 21.63 -36.40 3.60
N ALA A 50 22.85 -36.27 3.09
CA ALA A 50 23.20 -36.76 1.75
C ALA A 50 23.14 -38.29 1.62
N VAL A 51 23.35 -39.02 2.72
CA VAL A 51 23.33 -40.49 2.76
C VAL A 51 22.12 -40.95 3.59
N PRO A 52 21.32 -41.92 3.10
CA PRO A 52 20.21 -42.44 3.87
C PRO A 52 20.71 -43.26 5.06
N THR A 53 20.06 -43.12 6.21
CA THR A 53 20.34 -43.98 7.36
C THR A 53 19.65 -45.33 7.13
N GLN A 54 20.40 -46.42 7.18
CA GLN A 54 19.81 -47.77 7.09
C GLN A 54 19.16 -48.12 8.43
N ILE A 55 17.86 -48.43 8.42
CA ILE A 55 17.08 -48.75 9.62
C ILE A 55 16.16 -49.92 9.30
N SER A 56 16.07 -50.90 10.20
CA SER A 56 15.09 -51.99 10.06
C SER A 56 13.70 -51.57 10.54
N TYR A 57 12.64 -52.20 10.04
CA TYR A 57 11.26 -51.91 10.46
C TYR A 57 11.09 -51.94 12.00
N GLN A 58 11.66 -52.96 12.65
CA GLN A 58 11.59 -53.12 14.11
C GLN A 58 12.37 -52.03 14.86
N GLN A 59 13.50 -51.60 14.31
CA GLN A 59 14.31 -50.55 14.92
C GLN A 59 13.61 -49.19 14.82
N LEU A 60 12.97 -48.88 13.69
CA LEU A 60 12.17 -47.65 13.56
C LEU A 60 10.98 -47.63 14.54
N ALA A 61 10.32 -48.78 14.74
CA ALA A 61 9.24 -48.90 15.70
C ALA A 61 9.70 -48.73 17.17
N ARG A 62 10.92 -49.16 17.50
CA ARG A 62 11.47 -49.10 18.86
C ARG A 62 12.12 -47.76 19.18
N ASP A 63 12.98 -47.27 18.29
CA ASP A 63 13.87 -46.14 18.54
C ASP A 63 13.29 -44.81 17.99
N GLY A 64 12.29 -44.90 17.11
CA GLY A 64 11.66 -43.75 16.45
C GLY A 64 12.53 -43.06 15.40
N LEU A 65 12.14 -41.86 14.96
CA LEU A 65 12.97 -41.06 14.06
C LEU A 65 14.20 -40.51 14.78
N GLY A 66 15.38 -40.83 14.26
CA GLY A 66 16.63 -40.15 14.62
C GLY A 66 16.73 -38.74 14.00
N ASP A 67 17.96 -38.21 13.93
CA ASP A 67 18.23 -36.85 13.41
C ASP A 67 18.19 -36.73 11.88
N ASN A 68 18.06 -37.86 11.15
CA ASN A 68 18.02 -37.89 9.70
C ASN A 68 16.67 -38.45 9.23
N ALA A 69 15.87 -37.63 8.56
CA ALA A 69 14.60 -38.11 7.98
C ALA A 69 14.79 -38.92 6.69
N PHE A 70 16.01 -38.95 6.12
CA PHE A 70 16.30 -39.79 4.95
C PHE A 70 16.70 -41.18 5.40
N VAL A 71 15.83 -42.17 5.14
CA VAL A 71 15.98 -43.53 5.66
C VAL A 71 15.91 -44.54 4.52
N SER A 72 16.69 -45.61 4.63
CA SER A 72 16.56 -46.82 3.84
C SER A 72 15.97 -47.92 4.72
N LEU A 73 14.71 -48.29 4.46
CA LEU A 73 14.03 -49.38 5.14
C LEU A 73 14.27 -50.69 4.41
N GLN A 74 14.91 -51.64 5.08
CA GLN A 74 15.24 -52.95 4.51
C GLN A 74 14.16 -54.00 4.79
N ASN A 75 14.01 -54.96 3.86
CA ASN A 75 13.11 -56.11 4.00
C ASN A 75 11.65 -55.69 4.25
N VAL A 76 11.13 -54.74 3.47
CA VAL A 76 9.75 -54.25 3.53
C VAL A 76 9.06 -54.50 2.18
N ASP A 77 7.76 -54.76 2.26
CA ASP A 77 6.88 -54.95 1.11
C ASP A 77 5.51 -54.32 1.41
N PHE A 78 4.66 -54.19 0.38
CA PHE A 78 3.31 -53.62 0.51
C PHE A 78 2.32 -54.30 -0.42
N ASP A 79 1.03 -54.15 -0.14
CA ASP A 79 -0.01 -54.74 -0.97
C ASP A 79 -0.12 -53.98 -2.30
N ARG A 80 0.46 -54.57 -3.35
CA ARG A 80 0.46 -54.01 -4.71
C ARG A 80 -0.93 -53.99 -5.36
N ASN A 81 -1.91 -54.68 -4.78
CA ASN A 81 -3.27 -54.66 -5.28
C ASN A 81 -4.06 -53.44 -4.78
N GLU A 82 -3.51 -52.66 -3.85
CA GLU A 82 -4.14 -51.40 -3.43
C GLU A 82 -4.04 -50.36 -4.54
N SER A 83 -5.20 -49.90 -5.02
CA SER A 83 -5.29 -48.91 -6.08
C SER A 83 -4.92 -47.50 -5.59
N PRO A 84 -4.33 -46.65 -6.46
CA PRO A 84 -4.13 -45.24 -6.15
C PRO A 84 -5.46 -44.56 -5.82
N SER A 85 -5.40 -43.42 -5.12
CA SER A 85 -6.61 -42.74 -4.65
C SER A 85 -7.59 -42.46 -5.81
N GLN A 86 -8.89 -42.65 -5.57
CA GLN A 86 -9.92 -42.37 -6.59
C GLN A 86 -9.93 -40.89 -7.01
N MET A 87 -9.45 -39.99 -6.14
CA MET A 87 -9.32 -38.57 -6.45
C MET A 87 -8.19 -38.30 -7.45
N GLU A 88 -7.09 -39.05 -7.38
CA GLU A 88 -6.00 -38.98 -8.36
C GLU A 88 -6.43 -39.51 -9.72
N SER A 89 -7.28 -40.54 -9.78
CA SER A 89 -7.83 -41.01 -11.07
C SER A 89 -8.77 -39.98 -11.70
N ILE A 90 -9.56 -39.26 -10.89
CA ILE A 90 -10.38 -38.13 -11.34
C ILE A 90 -9.48 -36.98 -11.85
N GLN A 91 -8.41 -36.63 -11.12
CA GLN A 91 -7.46 -35.59 -11.53
C GLN A 91 -6.69 -35.97 -12.81
N ALA A 92 -6.26 -37.22 -12.92
CA ALA A 92 -5.62 -37.76 -14.13
C ALA A 92 -6.59 -37.75 -15.33
N GLY A 93 -7.88 -37.99 -15.09
CA GLY A 93 -8.93 -37.84 -16.09
C GLY A 93 -9.08 -36.39 -16.56
N LEU A 94 -9.16 -35.44 -15.63
CA LEU A 94 -9.29 -34.01 -15.91
C LEU A 94 -8.08 -33.42 -16.63
N SER A 95 -6.87 -33.83 -16.25
CA SER A 95 -5.62 -33.38 -16.90
C SER A 95 -5.48 -33.93 -18.33
N LYS A 96 -5.76 -35.22 -18.55
CA LYS A 96 -5.82 -35.80 -19.91
C LYS A 96 -6.88 -35.14 -20.79
N LEU A 97 -7.98 -34.67 -20.19
CA LEU A 97 -9.02 -33.90 -20.87
C LEU A 97 -8.55 -32.48 -21.22
N ALA A 98 -7.85 -31.80 -20.31
CA ALA A 98 -7.27 -30.49 -20.56
C ALA A 98 -6.18 -30.52 -21.65
N GLU A 99 -5.38 -31.59 -21.67
CA GLU A 99 -4.34 -31.83 -22.68
C GLU A 99 -4.97 -32.07 -24.06
N LYS A 100 -5.99 -32.93 -24.15
CA LYS A 100 -6.77 -33.14 -25.39
C LYS A 100 -7.54 -31.91 -25.86
N ALA A 101 -7.98 -31.05 -24.95
CA ALA A 101 -8.63 -29.78 -25.28
C ALA A 101 -7.64 -28.77 -25.88
N ASN A 102 -6.39 -28.78 -25.44
CA ASN A 102 -5.32 -27.97 -26.04
C ASN A 102 -4.86 -28.51 -27.40
N GLU A 103 -4.90 -29.82 -27.62
CA GLU A 103 -4.55 -30.44 -28.91
C GLU A 103 -5.59 -30.20 -30.01
N ASN A 104 -6.88 -30.05 -29.65
CA ASN A 104 -8.01 -29.91 -30.60
C ASN A 104 -8.60 -28.49 -30.68
N ALA A 105 -7.80 -27.44 -30.46
CA ALA A 105 -8.24 -26.04 -30.45
C ALA A 105 -8.86 -25.51 -31.79
N GLY A 106 -9.04 -26.36 -32.80
CA GLY A 106 -9.68 -26.04 -34.09
C GLY A 106 -11.17 -26.42 -34.23
N SER A 107 -11.79 -27.15 -33.29
CA SER A 107 -13.21 -27.56 -33.39
C SER A 107 -13.94 -27.43 -32.04
N VAL A 108 -14.21 -26.19 -31.62
CA VAL A 108 -14.58 -25.86 -30.22
C VAL A 108 -16.09 -25.98 -29.91
N ASP A 109 -16.98 -26.12 -30.89
CA ASP A 109 -18.42 -25.97 -30.60
C ASP A 109 -19.13 -27.23 -30.10
N ALA A 110 -18.75 -28.43 -30.51
CA ALA A 110 -19.46 -29.66 -30.12
C ALA A 110 -18.95 -30.29 -28.81
N GLN A 111 -17.65 -30.21 -28.54
CA GLN A 111 -17.03 -30.83 -27.34
C GLN A 111 -17.13 -29.93 -26.09
N SER A 112 -17.27 -28.61 -26.26
CA SER A 112 -17.47 -27.68 -25.13
C SER A 112 -18.85 -27.81 -24.47
N VAL A 113 -19.85 -28.30 -25.20
CA VAL A 113 -21.22 -28.54 -24.69
C VAL A 113 -21.27 -29.80 -23.82
N ASP A 114 -20.65 -30.90 -24.23
CA ASP A 114 -20.54 -32.12 -23.41
C ASP A 114 -19.67 -31.90 -22.16
N LEU A 115 -18.63 -31.05 -22.28
CA LEU A 115 -17.75 -30.69 -21.19
C LEU A 115 -18.43 -29.79 -20.15
N LYS A 116 -19.23 -28.82 -20.60
CA LYS A 116 -20.12 -28.06 -19.71
C LYS A 116 -21.14 -28.97 -19.04
N ALA A 117 -21.79 -29.86 -19.79
CA ALA A 117 -22.78 -30.79 -19.23
C ALA A 117 -22.17 -31.74 -18.18
N ARG A 118 -20.95 -32.25 -18.38
CA ARG A 118 -20.26 -33.11 -17.39
C ARG A 118 -19.76 -32.34 -16.17
N ILE A 119 -19.22 -31.14 -16.33
CA ILE A 119 -18.83 -30.28 -15.21
C ILE A 119 -20.08 -29.84 -14.43
N GLU A 120 -21.17 -29.56 -15.13
CA GLU A 120 -22.45 -29.17 -14.54
C GLU A 120 -23.12 -30.37 -13.85
N ALA A 121 -22.98 -31.58 -14.36
CA ALA A 121 -23.39 -32.81 -13.68
C ALA A 121 -22.56 -33.08 -12.42
N ILE A 122 -21.23 -32.92 -12.47
CA ILE A 122 -20.34 -33.02 -11.29
C ILE A 122 -20.68 -31.92 -10.29
N LYS A 123 -20.97 -30.70 -10.74
CA LYS A 123 -21.37 -29.57 -9.91
C LYS A 123 -22.75 -29.80 -9.28
N GLN A 124 -23.71 -30.36 -10.01
CA GLN A 124 -25.01 -30.75 -9.48
C GLN A 124 -24.89 -31.91 -8.48
N GLN A 125 -23.98 -32.86 -8.72
CA GLN A 125 -23.61 -33.89 -7.75
C GLN A 125 -22.89 -33.33 -6.52
N MET A 126 -22.18 -32.21 -6.60
CA MET A 126 -21.63 -31.54 -5.40
C MET A 126 -22.66 -30.70 -4.64
N LEU A 127 -23.78 -30.35 -5.27
CA LEU A 127 -24.82 -29.51 -4.68
C LEU A 127 -25.83 -30.32 -3.85
N ASP A 128 -26.00 -31.61 -4.12
CA ASP A 128 -26.93 -32.50 -3.43
C ASP A 128 -26.34 -32.99 -2.08
N PRO A 129 -27.05 -32.84 -0.94
CA PRO A 129 -26.52 -33.15 0.39
C PRO A 129 -26.13 -34.63 0.59
N ALA A 130 -26.79 -35.58 -0.08
CA ALA A 130 -26.44 -37.00 0.02
C ALA A 130 -25.07 -37.30 -0.63
N THR A 131 -24.76 -36.64 -1.74
CA THR A 131 -23.52 -36.80 -2.51
C THR A 131 -22.36 -35.97 -1.95
N ARG A 132 -22.61 -34.93 -1.14
CA ARG A 132 -21.58 -34.24 -0.35
C ARG A 132 -20.92 -35.16 0.69
N ALA A 133 -21.70 -36.01 1.35
CA ALA A 133 -21.18 -37.00 2.30
C ALA A 133 -20.29 -38.04 1.60
N GLU A 134 -20.71 -38.51 0.42
CA GLU A 134 -19.92 -39.42 -0.40
C GLU A 134 -18.65 -38.75 -0.94
N PHE A 135 -18.72 -37.49 -1.38
CA PHE A 135 -17.54 -36.74 -1.80
C PHE A 135 -16.57 -36.52 -0.65
N ALA A 136 -17.05 -36.14 0.54
CA ALA A 136 -16.21 -36.00 1.71
C ALA A 136 -15.56 -37.34 2.11
N ARG A 137 -16.28 -38.46 1.99
CA ARG A 137 -15.70 -39.81 2.16
C ARG A 137 -14.66 -40.13 1.10
N LEU A 138 -14.91 -39.82 -0.17
CA LEU A 138 -13.92 -39.99 -1.25
C LEU A 138 -12.65 -39.16 -1.01
N VAL A 139 -12.81 -37.92 -0.55
CA VAL A 139 -11.70 -37.04 -0.16
C VAL A 139 -11.00 -37.62 1.07
N ALA A 140 -11.73 -38.05 2.10
CA ALA A 140 -11.18 -38.67 3.30
C ALA A 140 -10.39 -39.96 2.96
N ASP A 141 -10.94 -40.82 2.10
CA ASP A 141 -10.31 -42.04 1.61
C ASP A 141 -9.05 -41.75 0.79
N SER A 142 -8.97 -40.60 0.10
CA SER A 142 -7.75 -40.19 -0.60
C SER A 142 -6.56 -39.92 0.34
N PHE A 143 -6.83 -39.65 1.62
CA PHE A 143 -5.79 -39.51 2.64
C PHE A 143 -5.41 -40.86 3.26
N THR A 144 -6.09 -41.98 2.97
CA THR A 144 -5.68 -43.29 3.53
C THR A 144 -4.30 -43.69 2.99
N SER A 145 -3.39 -44.00 3.90
CA SER A 145 -2.05 -44.47 3.58
C SER A 145 -2.01 -45.99 3.36
N ILE A 146 -1.16 -46.47 2.46
CA ILE A 146 -0.93 -47.90 2.20
C ILE A 146 -0.02 -48.46 3.30
N ARG A 147 -0.31 -49.63 3.86
CA ARG A 147 0.50 -50.19 4.96
C ARG A 147 1.74 -50.91 4.42
N LEU A 148 2.89 -50.64 5.02
CA LEU A 148 4.12 -51.40 4.79
C LEU A 148 4.23 -52.53 5.82
N TYR A 149 4.68 -53.70 5.39
CA TYR A 149 4.92 -54.86 6.24
C TYR A 149 6.31 -55.46 6.00
N PRO A 150 6.91 -56.14 7.01
CA PRO A 150 8.15 -56.87 6.83
C PRO A 150 7.99 -57.97 5.77
N GLN A 151 9.01 -58.14 4.92
CA GLN A 151 9.02 -59.14 3.87
C GLN A 151 8.81 -60.55 4.45
N GLY A 152 7.82 -61.29 3.91
CA GLY A 152 7.43 -62.62 4.40
C GLY A 152 6.38 -62.62 5.51
N HIS A 153 5.75 -61.49 5.84
CA HIS A 153 4.56 -61.42 6.71
C HIS A 153 3.31 -60.99 5.93
N ILE A 154 2.14 -61.46 6.35
CA ILE A 154 0.84 -61.12 5.74
C ILE A 154 0.33 -59.81 6.36
N SER A 155 -0.27 -58.92 5.56
CA SER A 155 -0.63 -57.54 5.94
C SER A 155 -1.53 -57.39 7.19
N ASN A 156 -2.18 -58.46 7.64
CA ASN A 156 -3.13 -58.42 8.77
C ASN A 156 -2.50 -58.66 10.16
N SER A 157 -1.22 -59.06 10.27
CA SER A 157 -0.65 -59.56 11.55
C SER A 157 0.38 -58.64 12.23
N THR A 158 0.80 -57.54 11.60
CA THR A 158 1.86 -56.68 12.14
C THR A 158 1.31 -55.40 12.76
N GLN A 159 1.84 -55.03 13.93
CA GLN A 159 1.55 -53.73 14.56
C GLN A 159 2.01 -52.61 13.62
N LEU A 160 1.12 -51.67 13.34
CA LEU A 160 1.36 -50.54 12.44
C LEU A 160 2.54 -49.71 12.95
N GLY A 161 3.59 -49.60 12.14
CA GLY A 161 4.71 -48.71 12.37
C GLY A 161 4.95 -47.77 11.19
N VAL A 162 4.79 -48.25 9.95
CA VAL A 162 5.11 -47.48 8.75
C VAL A 162 4.06 -47.63 7.64
N SER A 163 3.72 -46.54 6.99
CA SER A 163 2.80 -46.43 5.88
C SER A 163 3.43 -45.68 4.70
N LEU A 164 2.90 -45.90 3.51
CA LEU A 164 3.29 -45.29 2.24
C LEU A 164 2.17 -44.35 1.78
N ALA A 165 2.53 -43.20 1.20
CA ALA A 165 1.55 -42.28 0.64
C ALA A 165 0.80 -42.93 -0.54
N ARG A 166 -0.53 -42.81 -0.56
CA ARG A 166 -1.39 -43.39 -1.62
C ARG A 166 -1.45 -42.53 -2.87
N SER A 167 -0.29 -42.22 -3.43
CA SER A 167 -0.14 -41.58 -4.74
C SER A 167 0.43 -42.57 -5.74
N GLY A 168 -0.07 -42.57 -6.98
CA GLY A 168 0.39 -43.44 -8.06
C GLY A 168 1.91 -43.37 -8.25
N LYS A 169 2.48 -42.16 -8.20
CA LYS A 169 3.94 -41.96 -8.28
C LYS A 169 4.69 -42.56 -7.10
N ALA A 170 4.14 -42.46 -5.89
CA ALA A 170 4.77 -43.03 -4.70
C ALA A 170 4.73 -44.56 -4.75
N ILE A 171 3.61 -45.15 -5.19
CA ILE A 171 3.47 -46.60 -5.37
C ILE A 171 4.44 -47.13 -6.43
N GLU A 172 4.55 -46.45 -7.57
CA GLU A 172 5.45 -46.82 -8.67
C GLU A 172 6.91 -46.79 -8.23
N LEU A 173 7.35 -45.69 -7.61
CA LEU A 173 8.72 -45.55 -7.09
C LEU A 173 9.02 -46.56 -5.97
N ALA A 174 8.08 -46.80 -5.07
CA ALA A 174 8.26 -47.81 -4.02
C ALA A 174 8.37 -49.21 -4.61
N SER A 175 7.54 -49.57 -5.59
CA SER A 175 7.63 -50.87 -6.27
C SER A 175 8.98 -51.03 -6.98
N GLU A 176 9.42 -50.02 -7.72
CA GLU A 176 10.69 -50.03 -8.45
C GLU A 176 11.88 -50.21 -7.49
N GLN A 177 11.91 -49.47 -6.38
CA GLN A 177 12.96 -49.57 -5.37
C GLN A 177 13.00 -50.96 -4.70
N ILE A 178 11.84 -51.51 -4.33
CA ILE A 178 11.74 -52.84 -3.71
C ILE A 178 12.20 -53.92 -4.69
N ASP A 179 11.74 -53.87 -5.95
CA ASP A 179 12.06 -54.87 -6.96
C ASP A 179 13.54 -54.87 -7.34
N HIS A 180 14.19 -53.70 -7.35
CA HIS A 180 15.61 -53.58 -7.70
C HIS A 180 16.57 -53.80 -6.52
N THR A 181 16.23 -53.35 -5.32
CA THR A 181 17.17 -53.27 -4.20
C THR A 181 16.72 -54.01 -2.94
N GLY A 182 15.45 -54.43 -2.85
CA GLY A 182 14.89 -55.03 -1.64
C GLY A 182 14.76 -54.05 -0.46
N GLU A 183 14.90 -52.76 -0.71
CA GLU A 183 14.76 -51.68 0.28
C GLU A 183 13.96 -50.51 -0.28
N ILE A 184 13.26 -49.79 0.60
CA ILE A 184 12.56 -48.54 0.27
C ILE A 184 13.36 -47.38 0.83
N ARG A 185 13.76 -46.46 -0.05
CA ARG A 185 14.48 -45.24 0.33
C ARG A 185 13.53 -44.06 0.25
N GLY A 186 13.48 -43.26 1.30
CA GLY A 186 12.53 -42.16 1.32
C GLY A 186 12.68 -41.18 2.46
N TYR A 187 11.89 -40.11 2.37
CA TYR A 187 11.68 -39.18 3.47
C TYR A 187 10.63 -39.76 4.41
N ILE A 188 10.99 -39.95 5.68
CA ILE A 188 10.04 -40.39 6.71
C ILE A 188 9.50 -39.18 7.48
N SER A 189 8.19 -39.14 7.65
CA SER A 189 7.47 -38.16 8.46
C SER A 189 6.48 -38.84 9.40
N LEU A 190 5.93 -38.09 10.35
CA LEU A 190 4.83 -38.60 11.17
C LEU A 190 3.55 -38.60 10.33
N ASP A 191 2.90 -39.75 10.28
CA ASP A 191 1.65 -39.90 9.57
C ASP A 191 0.52 -39.26 10.37
N LYS A 192 -0.02 -38.14 9.88
CA LYS A 192 -1.22 -37.49 10.42
C LYS A 192 -2.45 -37.77 9.55
N SER A 193 -2.35 -38.67 8.58
CA SER A 193 -3.38 -38.85 7.56
C SER A 193 -4.70 -39.37 8.11
N GLU A 194 -4.67 -40.35 9.03
CA GLU A 194 -5.87 -40.82 9.74
C GLU A 194 -6.52 -39.72 10.59
N ARG A 195 -5.73 -38.84 11.18
CA ARG A 195 -6.24 -37.67 11.91
C ARG A 195 -6.96 -36.72 10.95
N THR A 196 -6.36 -36.43 9.80
CA THR A 196 -6.97 -35.61 8.76
C THR A 196 -8.25 -36.25 8.23
N ARG A 197 -8.24 -37.58 8.01
CA ARG A 197 -9.40 -38.37 7.58
C ARG A 197 -10.57 -38.24 8.57
N ARG A 198 -10.34 -38.55 9.85
CA ARG A 198 -11.33 -38.41 10.93
C ARG A 198 -11.85 -36.98 11.06
N THR A 199 -10.98 -35.98 10.87
CA THR A 199 -11.36 -34.56 10.91
C THR A 199 -12.28 -34.20 9.75
N ILE A 200 -11.95 -34.63 8.53
CA ILE A 200 -12.77 -34.39 7.33
C ILE A 200 -14.12 -35.11 7.44
N GLU A 201 -14.14 -36.36 7.89
CA GLU A 201 -15.37 -37.12 8.12
C GLU A 201 -16.28 -36.42 9.13
N ARG A 202 -15.73 -35.95 10.26
CA ARG A 202 -16.52 -35.24 11.28
C ARG A 202 -17.00 -33.86 10.83
N ILE A 203 -16.16 -33.10 10.12
CA ILE A 203 -16.57 -31.81 9.52
C ILE A 203 -17.72 -32.07 8.54
N SER A 204 -17.61 -33.10 7.70
CA SER A 204 -18.67 -33.49 6.79
C SER A 204 -19.96 -33.89 7.51
N ASP A 205 -19.86 -34.73 8.55
CA ASP A 205 -21.02 -35.15 9.35
C ASP A 205 -21.69 -33.95 10.04
N GLN A 206 -20.91 -32.95 10.46
CA GLN A 206 -21.43 -31.74 11.10
C GLN A 206 -22.07 -30.78 10.10
N VAL A 207 -21.47 -30.62 8.91
CA VAL A 207 -22.06 -29.85 7.80
C VAL A 207 -23.38 -30.48 7.35
N ASN A 208 -23.48 -31.81 7.35
CA ASN A 208 -24.72 -32.52 7.01
C ASN A 208 -25.79 -32.47 8.11
N ARG A 209 -25.42 -32.20 9.36
CA ARG A 209 -26.38 -32.01 10.47
C ARG A 209 -26.87 -30.57 10.62
N SER A 210 -26.14 -29.60 10.08
CA SER A 210 -26.46 -28.17 10.16
C SER A 210 -27.41 -27.76 9.04
N ASP A 211 -28.62 -28.31 9.04
CA ASP A 211 -29.70 -27.92 8.11
C ASP A 211 -30.45 -26.65 8.57
N ASN A 212 -30.12 -26.08 9.73
CA ASN A 212 -30.74 -24.86 10.27
C ASN A 212 -29.68 -23.88 10.80
N ASP A 213 -29.47 -22.79 10.07
CA ASP A 213 -28.95 -21.41 10.32
C ASP A 213 -28.19 -21.00 11.61
N ALA A 214 -27.86 -21.87 12.56
CA ALA A 214 -27.02 -21.56 13.70
C ALA A 214 -25.66 -22.23 13.53
N PHE A 215 -24.66 -21.44 13.13
CA PHE A 215 -23.25 -21.85 13.12
C PHE A 215 -22.80 -22.09 14.56
N ASP A 216 -22.88 -23.35 15.02
CA ASP A 216 -22.57 -23.70 16.40
C ASP A 216 -21.05 -23.70 16.63
N SER A 217 -20.53 -22.53 16.99
CA SER A 217 -19.12 -22.31 17.32
C SER A 217 -18.62 -23.23 18.44
N SER A 218 -19.50 -23.76 19.29
CA SER A 218 -19.14 -24.66 20.39
C SER A 218 -18.76 -26.06 19.90
N ALA A 219 -19.46 -26.58 18.89
CA ALA A 219 -19.16 -27.87 18.28
C ALA A 219 -17.84 -27.84 17.48
N TRP A 220 -17.48 -26.71 16.86
CA TRP A 220 -16.15 -26.52 16.27
C TRP A 220 -15.03 -26.48 17.30
N LEU A 221 -15.28 -25.87 18.47
CA LEU A 221 -14.35 -25.84 19.60
C LEU A 221 -14.15 -27.23 20.20
N GLU A 222 -15.20 -28.05 20.28
CA GLU A 222 -15.13 -29.43 20.74
C GLU A 222 -14.32 -30.31 19.77
N ILE A 223 -14.58 -30.20 18.45
CA ILE A 223 -13.76 -30.85 17.42
C ILE A 223 -12.29 -30.44 17.55
N ALA A 224 -12.01 -29.14 17.71
CA ALA A 224 -10.64 -28.65 17.85
C ALA A 224 -9.95 -29.15 19.14
N GLN A 225 -10.67 -29.23 20.26
CA GLN A 225 -10.14 -29.73 21.54
C GLN A 225 -9.90 -31.24 21.51
N GLU A 226 -10.80 -32.02 20.93
CA GLU A 226 -10.66 -33.48 20.83
C GLU A 226 -9.52 -33.85 19.87
N ILE A 227 -9.37 -33.11 18.77
CA ILE A 227 -8.22 -33.18 17.87
C ILE A 227 -6.91 -32.89 18.62
N GLY A 228 -6.91 -31.98 19.58
CA GLY A 228 -5.75 -31.67 20.41
C GLY A 228 -5.43 -32.76 21.45
N ASN A 229 -6.46 -33.45 21.97
CA ASN A 229 -6.30 -34.47 23.02
C ASN A 229 -5.93 -35.85 22.48
N ALA A 230 -6.32 -36.19 21.24
CA ALA A 230 -5.97 -37.46 20.59
C ALA A 230 -4.44 -37.62 20.35
N ASP A 231 -3.68 -36.52 20.31
CA ASP A 231 -2.22 -36.52 20.09
C ASP A 231 -1.43 -37.14 21.26
N ALA A 232 -2.03 -37.33 22.44
CA ALA A 232 -1.31 -37.75 23.64
C ALA A 232 -1.25 -39.27 23.88
N SER A 233 -2.05 -40.08 23.17
CA SER A 233 -2.25 -41.50 23.50
C SER A 233 -2.00 -42.51 22.36
N GLU A 234 -1.84 -42.08 21.10
CA GLU A 234 -1.62 -42.99 19.97
C GLU A 234 -0.11 -43.24 19.71
N THR A 235 0.23 -44.48 19.34
CA THR A 235 1.59 -44.83 18.91
C THR A 235 1.91 -44.12 17.59
N PRO A 236 3.12 -43.56 17.43
CA PRO A 236 3.45 -42.80 16.23
C PRO A 236 3.52 -43.72 15.01
N ILE A 237 2.63 -43.47 14.04
CA ILE A 237 2.68 -44.09 12.72
C ILE A 237 3.57 -43.21 11.83
N TYR A 238 4.46 -43.82 11.05
CA TYR A 238 5.39 -43.12 10.18
C TYR A 238 4.97 -43.22 8.71
N LEU A 239 4.92 -42.10 7.99
CA LEU A 239 4.68 -42.06 6.56
C LEU A 239 6.02 -41.94 5.80
N ILE A 240 6.31 -42.88 4.90
CA ILE A 240 7.44 -42.78 3.97
C ILE A 240 6.97 -42.22 2.62
N ASP A 241 7.69 -41.19 2.14
CA ASP A 241 7.58 -40.64 0.80
C ASP A 241 8.81 -41.10 0.01
N PRO A 242 8.67 -42.04 -0.94
CA PRO A 242 9.80 -42.68 -1.61
C PRO A 242 10.54 -41.69 -2.51
N MET A 243 11.87 -41.66 -2.37
CA MET A 243 12.76 -40.80 -3.15
C MET A 243 14.19 -41.33 -3.14
N ASP A 244 14.88 -41.23 -4.28
CA ASP A 244 16.26 -41.74 -4.41
C ASP A 244 17.30 -40.76 -3.86
N VAL A 245 17.04 -39.46 -4.01
CA VAL A 245 17.99 -38.40 -3.69
C VAL A 245 17.26 -37.28 -2.94
N PRO A 246 17.85 -36.75 -1.85
CA PRO A 246 17.27 -35.60 -1.16
C PRO A 246 17.21 -34.37 -2.07
N PRO A 247 16.21 -33.49 -1.88
CA PRO A 247 16.12 -32.25 -2.65
C PRO A 247 17.33 -31.35 -2.39
N ASN A 248 17.80 -30.68 -3.45
CA ASN A 248 18.93 -29.76 -3.34
C ASN A 248 18.58 -28.57 -2.42
N ARG A 249 19.41 -28.33 -1.41
CA ARG A 249 19.25 -27.24 -0.43
C ARG A 249 19.20 -25.88 -1.10
N THR A 250 20.16 -25.59 -1.98
CA THR A 250 20.29 -24.27 -2.61
C THR A 250 19.07 -23.92 -3.45
N GLU A 251 18.62 -24.86 -4.29
CA GLU A 251 17.45 -24.70 -5.13
C GLU A 251 16.15 -24.58 -4.31
N SER A 252 16.00 -25.41 -3.28
CA SER A 252 14.79 -25.40 -2.44
C SER A 252 14.66 -24.09 -1.66
N PHE A 253 15.77 -23.58 -1.11
CA PHE A 253 15.79 -22.27 -0.46
C PHE A 253 15.60 -21.12 -1.43
N ALA A 254 16.15 -21.19 -2.65
CA ALA A 254 15.91 -20.18 -3.67
C ALA A 254 14.44 -20.10 -4.06
N LYS A 255 13.77 -21.25 -4.24
CA LYS A 255 12.32 -21.32 -4.49
C LYS A 255 11.51 -20.77 -3.32
N MET A 256 11.87 -21.13 -2.08
CA MET A 256 11.21 -20.60 -0.87
C MET A 256 11.39 -19.08 -0.74
N ALA A 257 12.59 -18.56 -1.00
CA ALA A 257 12.87 -17.14 -1.00
C ALA A 257 12.08 -16.41 -2.10
N ALA A 258 12.01 -16.98 -3.32
CA ALA A 258 11.22 -16.43 -4.41
C ALA A 258 9.72 -16.37 -4.06
N ALA A 259 9.17 -17.42 -3.45
CA ALA A 259 7.78 -17.43 -2.97
C ALA A 259 7.55 -16.36 -1.89
N GLY A 260 8.46 -16.24 -0.92
CA GLY A 260 8.38 -15.20 0.12
C GLY A 260 8.46 -13.79 -0.46
N LEU A 261 9.35 -13.56 -1.42
CA LEU A 261 9.51 -12.28 -2.11
C LEU A 261 8.26 -11.93 -2.94
N ALA A 262 7.65 -12.91 -3.62
CA ALA A 262 6.39 -12.72 -4.33
C ALA A 262 5.25 -12.30 -3.40
N ILE A 263 5.12 -12.93 -2.23
CA ILE A 263 4.11 -12.57 -1.21
C ILE A 263 4.37 -11.15 -0.69
N VAL A 264 5.62 -10.84 -0.32
CA VAL A 264 5.99 -9.53 0.23
C VAL A 264 5.77 -8.41 -0.80
N LEU A 265 6.26 -8.57 -2.03
CA LEU A 265 6.03 -7.60 -3.09
C LEU A 265 4.54 -7.49 -3.46
N GLY A 266 3.83 -8.61 -3.47
CA GLY A 266 2.39 -8.65 -3.70
C GLY A 266 1.63 -7.78 -2.71
N TRP A 267 1.90 -7.97 -1.41
CA TRP A 267 1.33 -7.13 -0.35
C TRP A 267 1.71 -5.66 -0.48
N LEU A 268 2.98 -5.35 -0.77
CA LEU A 268 3.45 -3.98 -0.93
C LEU A 268 2.76 -3.27 -2.11
N LEU A 269 2.61 -3.94 -3.25
CA LEU A 269 1.96 -3.40 -4.45
C LEU A 269 0.44 -3.25 -4.29
N CYS A 270 -0.21 -4.22 -3.64
CA CYS A 270 -1.60 -4.11 -3.21
C CYS A 270 -1.79 -2.91 -2.27
N GLY A 271 -0.86 -2.75 -1.32
CA GLY A 271 -0.85 -1.66 -0.35
C GLY A 271 -0.56 -0.29 -0.97
N SER A 272 0.24 -0.19 -2.05
CA SER A 272 0.66 1.08 -2.62
C SER A 272 -0.29 1.69 -3.66
N GLY A 273 -1.10 0.86 -4.34
CA GLY A 273 -1.96 1.31 -5.43
C GLY A 273 -3.14 2.18 -4.99
N THR A 274 -4.00 2.63 -5.90
CA THR A 274 -5.27 3.28 -5.52
C THR A 274 -6.40 2.43 -6.08
N ALA A 275 -7.28 1.95 -5.20
CA ALA A 275 -8.46 1.22 -5.64
C ALA A 275 -9.37 2.21 -6.39
N SER A 276 -9.46 2.06 -7.71
CA SER A 276 -10.44 2.80 -8.51
C SER A 276 -11.83 2.21 -8.30
N TRP A 277 -12.87 3.01 -8.51
CA TRP A 277 -14.26 2.55 -8.58
C TRP A 277 -14.42 1.34 -9.52
N PHE A 278 -13.76 1.37 -10.67
CA PHE A 278 -13.74 0.25 -11.63
C PHE A 278 -13.19 -1.04 -11.01
N MET A 279 -12.16 -0.95 -10.17
CA MET A 279 -11.58 -2.11 -9.51
C MET A 279 -12.54 -2.73 -8.49
N TRP A 280 -13.35 -1.91 -7.82
CA TRP A 280 -14.39 -2.40 -6.89
C TRP A 280 -15.46 -3.23 -7.59
N ILE A 281 -15.83 -2.87 -8.82
CA ILE A 281 -16.85 -3.59 -9.59
C ILE A 281 -16.27 -4.85 -10.24
N PHE A 282 -15.14 -4.72 -10.94
CA PHE A 282 -14.61 -5.80 -11.78
C PHE A 282 -13.65 -6.73 -11.03
N SER A 283 -13.14 -6.33 -9.86
CA SER A 283 -12.16 -7.09 -9.09
C SER A 283 -12.23 -6.79 -7.59
N PRO A 284 -13.36 -7.13 -6.93
CA PRO A 284 -13.63 -6.76 -5.54
C PRO A 284 -12.62 -7.36 -4.56
N ILE A 285 -12.16 -8.59 -4.79
CA ILE A 285 -11.20 -9.27 -3.90
C ILE A 285 -9.86 -8.50 -3.84
N PRO A 286 -9.19 -8.20 -4.96
CA PRO A 286 -8.02 -7.31 -4.98
C PRO A 286 -8.25 -5.95 -4.32
N ALA A 287 -9.43 -5.34 -4.50
CA ALA A 287 -9.75 -4.04 -3.92
C ALA A 287 -9.81 -4.08 -2.39
N ILE A 288 -10.44 -5.12 -1.82
CA ILE A 288 -10.52 -5.37 -0.37
C ILE A 288 -9.12 -5.62 0.20
N VAL A 289 -8.31 -6.48 -0.44
CA VAL A 289 -6.93 -6.74 -0.02
C VAL A 289 -6.10 -5.45 -0.01
N GLY A 290 -6.28 -4.60 -1.03
CA GLY A 290 -5.63 -3.29 -1.11
C GLY A 290 -6.04 -2.29 -0.03
N MET A 291 -7.22 -2.43 0.59
CA MET A 291 -7.65 -1.54 1.68
C MET A 291 -6.83 -1.72 2.96
N VAL A 292 -6.27 -2.90 3.19
CA VAL A 292 -5.44 -3.19 4.38
C VAL A 292 -4.23 -2.24 4.44
N GLY A 293 -3.68 -1.82 3.30
CA GLY A 293 -2.57 -0.87 3.22
C GLY A 293 -2.99 0.60 3.15
N PHE A 294 -4.29 0.91 3.11
CA PHE A 294 -4.79 2.27 2.85
C PHE A 294 -4.23 3.35 3.79
N PRO A 295 -4.09 3.11 5.12
CA PRO A 295 -3.53 4.11 6.03
C PRO A 295 -2.06 4.48 5.74
N LEU A 296 -1.29 3.58 5.14
CA LEU A 296 0.13 3.80 4.79
C LEU A 296 0.32 4.32 3.35
N ARG A 297 -0.75 4.48 2.56
CA ARG A 297 -0.64 4.98 1.18
C ARG A 297 -0.17 6.42 1.13
N ARG A 298 0.76 6.71 0.21
CA ARG A 298 1.19 8.06 -0.19
C ARG A 298 1.48 9.00 0.99
N GLY A 299 2.09 8.50 2.06
CA GLY A 299 2.45 9.37 3.18
C GLY A 299 1.29 9.78 4.10
N ARG A 300 0.05 9.28 3.90
CA ARG A 300 -1.14 9.67 4.69
C ARG A 300 -1.07 9.26 6.17
N GLY A 301 -0.33 8.19 6.47
CA GLY A 301 -0.17 7.68 7.82
C GLY A 301 0.72 8.58 8.70
N GLY A 302 0.16 9.09 9.80
CA GLY A 302 0.92 9.76 10.86
C GLY A 302 1.82 8.80 11.65
N ARG A 303 2.63 9.35 12.57
CA ARG A 303 3.58 8.56 13.39
C ARG A 303 2.93 7.39 14.13
N VAL A 304 1.71 7.60 14.65
CA VAL A 304 0.94 6.57 15.39
C VAL A 304 0.56 5.39 14.51
N THR A 305 0.04 5.65 13.30
CA THR A 305 -0.31 4.57 12.35
C THR A 305 0.92 3.75 11.98
N ARG A 306 2.08 4.41 11.77
CA ARG A 306 3.33 3.72 11.48
C ARG A 306 3.76 2.81 12.63
N THR A 307 3.69 3.28 13.87
CA THR A 307 4.03 2.45 15.04
C THR A 307 3.09 1.26 15.19
N ILE A 308 1.79 1.44 14.94
CA ILE A 308 0.81 0.35 15.00
C ILE A 308 1.13 -0.71 13.95
N TYR A 309 1.33 -0.32 12.69
CA TYR A 309 1.67 -1.27 11.61
C TYR A 309 3.01 -1.97 11.84
N LEU A 310 3.99 -1.27 12.43
CA LEU A 310 5.27 -1.87 12.79
C LEU A 310 5.09 -2.93 13.89
N LEU A 311 4.32 -2.63 14.94
CA LEU A 311 4.03 -3.58 16.02
C LEU A 311 3.24 -4.79 15.51
N ILE A 312 2.23 -4.58 14.67
CA ILE A 312 1.47 -5.66 14.02
C ILE A 312 2.40 -6.52 13.15
N GLY A 313 3.28 -5.89 12.37
CA GLY A 313 4.24 -6.59 11.52
C GLY A 313 5.23 -7.44 12.31
N ILE A 314 5.78 -6.90 13.41
CA ILE A 314 6.66 -7.63 14.32
C ILE A 314 5.91 -8.80 14.98
N PHE A 315 4.70 -8.55 15.47
CA PHE A 315 3.86 -9.57 16.11
C PHE A 315 3.55 -10.72 15.14
N LEU A 316 3.06 -10.41 13.92
CA LEU A 316 2.81 -11.41 12.89
C LEU A 316 4.08 -12.18 12.51
N SER A 317 5.22 -11.49 12.36
CA SER A 317 6.50 -12.14 12.06
C SER A 317 6.92 -13.12 13.16
N ALA A 318 6.76 -12.73 14.43
CA ALA A 318 7.09 -13.57 15.58
C ALA A 318 6.13 -14.77 15.72
N VAL A 319 4.82 -14.54 15.56
CA VAL A 319 3.81 -15.61 15.58
C VAL A 319 4.02 -16.59 14.42
N GLY A 320 4.27 -16.08 13.21
CA GLY A 320 4.56 -16.92 12.04
C GLY A 320 5.83 -17.76 12.22
N ALA A 321 6.90 -17.15 12.75
CA ALA A 321 8.13 -17.87 13.09
C ALA A 321 7.90 -18.92 14.18
N TYR A 322 7.08 -18.61 15.20
CA TYR A 322 6.69 -19.56 16.23
C TYR A 322 5.93 -20.75 15.64
N PHE A 323 4.91 -20.52 14.81
CA PHE A 323 4.18 -21.60 14.14
C PHE A 323 5.09 -22.43 13.23
N MET A 324 6.00 -21.80 12.49
CA MET A 324 6.90 -22.49 11.58
C MET A 324 7.94 -23.34 12.32
N VAL A 325 8.61 -22.79 13.33
CA VAL A 325 9.73 -23.43 14.02
C VAL A 325 9.27 -24.30 15.19
N ARG A 326 8.35 -23.82 16.03
CA ARG A 326 7.94 -24.52 17.25
C ARG A 326 6.88 -25.58 16.98
N SER A 327 5.78 -25.21 16.33
CA SER A 327 4.68 -26.13 16.02
C SER A 327 5.03 -27.00 14.82
N GLY A 328 5.42 -26.36 13.71
CA GLY A 328 5.78 -27.02 12.47
C GLY A 328 7.14 -27.74 12.49
N ARG A 329 7.96 -27.53 13.53
CA ARG A 329 9.31 -28.13 13.70
C ARG A 329 10.20 -27.97 12.46
N PHE A 330 10.15 -26.81 11.80
CA PHE A 330 10.93 -26.58 10.59
C PHE A 330 12.44 -26.78 10.84
N GLY A 331 13.07 -27.67 10.08
CA GLY A 331 14.48 -28.03 10.22
C GLY A 331 14.74 -29.20 11.16
N PHE A 332 13.71 -29.76 11.80
CA PHE A 332 13.79 -30.94 12.65
C PHE A 332 12.92 -32.08 12.09
N THR A 333 13.25 -33.31 12.47
CA THR A 333 12.45 -34.49 12.13
C THR A 333 11.06 -34.44 12.76
N GLY A 334 10.06 -34.98 12.05
CA GLY A 334 8.66 -35.03 12.50
C GLY A 334 7.87 -33.72 12.38
N GLY A 335 8.28 -32.82 11.49
CA GLY A 335 7.56 -31.56 11.23
C GLY A 335 6.29 -31.72 10.41
N SER A 336 5.34 -30.79 10.63
CA SER A 336 4.05 -30.70 9.92
C SER A 336 4.16 -29.69 8.79
N SER A 337 4.03 -30.13 7.53
CA SER A 337 4.15 -29.27 6.34
C SER A 337 3.12 -28.14 6.32
N LEU A 338 1.91 -28.41 6.80
CA LEU A 338 0.82 -27.44 6.88
C LEU A 338 1.15 -26.31 7.85
N GLU A 339 1.64 -26.63 9.04
CA GLU A 339 2.00 -25.65 10.07
C GLU A 339 3.22 -24.82 9.64
N GLN A 340 4.18 -25.44 8.94
CA GLN A 340 5.31 -24.74 8.33
C GLN A 340 4.86 -23.75 7.26
N GLY A 341 3.96 -24.18 6.36
CA GLY A 341 3.40 -23.34 5.31
C GLY A 341 2.61 -22.15 5.88
N LEU A 342 1.69 -22.40 6.83
CA LEU A 342 0.93 -21.34 7.49
C LEU A 342 1.86 -20.37 8.25
N GLY A 343 2.82 -20.88 9.02
CA GLY A 343 3.79 -20.06 9.72
C GLY A 343 4.59 -19.17 8.77
N PHE A 344 5.01 -19.71 7.62
CA PHE A 344 5.70 -18.94 6.57
C PHE A 344 4.82 -17.85 5.95
N MET A 345 3.56 -18.13 5.66
CA MET A 345 2.61 -17.14 5.13
C MET A 345 2.38 -15.98 6.12
N ILE A 346 2.19 -16.30 7.39
CA ILE A 346 2.01 -15.30 8.45
C ILE A 346 3.28 -14.47 8.62
N ALA A 347 4.46 -15.12 8.63
CA ALA A 347 5.74 -14.45 8.79
C ALA A 347 6.05 -13.49 7.64
N THR A 348 5.83 -13.92 6.39
CA THR A 348 6.04 -13.09 5.19
C THR A 348 5.05 -11.91 5.12
N THR A 349 3.81 -12.09 5.58
CA THR A 349 2.84 -10.99 5.72
C THR A 349 3.29 -9.98 6.77
N GLY A 350 3.80 -10.44 7.92
CA GLY A 350 4.40 -9.57 8.94
C GLY A 350 5.61 -8.79 8.41
N LEU A 351 6.49 -9.46 7.67
CA LEU A 351 7.64 -8.83 7.02
C LEU A 351 7.21 -7.75 6.01
N ALA A 352 6.17 -8.01 5.22
CA ALA A 352 5.63 -7.04 4.29
C ALA A 352 5.14 -5.77 5.01
N ALA A 353 4.47 -5.91 6.15
CA ALA A 353 4.05 -4.77 6.97
C ALA A 353 5.24 -3.96 7.50
N ILE A 354 6.31 -4.62 7.97
CA ILE A 354 7.54 -3.95 8.40
C ILE A 354 8.17 -3.17 7.24
N LEU A 355 8.37 -3.80 6.07
CA LEU A 355 8.90 -3.13 4.89
C LEU A 355 8.02 -1.96 4.44
N ALA A 356 6.70 -2.10 4.49
CA ALA A 356 5.77 -1.02 4.17
C ALA A 356 6.00 0.21 5.07
N THR A 357 6.20 0.01 6.38
CA THR A 357 6.47 1.13 7.30
C THR A 357 7.82 1.81 7.04
N ILE A 358 8.85 1.05 6.63
CA ILE A 358 10.17 1.59 6.28
C ILE A 358 10.09 2.41 4.98
N LEU A 359 9.42 1.86 3.96
CA LEU A 359 9.19 2.55 2.68
C LEU A 359 8.38 3.83 2.88
N HIS A 360 7.32 3.77 3.70
CA HIS A 360 6.54 4.96 4.08
C HIS A 360 7.39 6.04 4.75
N ARG A 361 8.29 5.65 5.68
CA ARG A 361 9.22 6.59 6.32
C ARG A 361 10.17 7.24 5.32
N ARG A 362 10.65 6.50 4.32
CA ARG A 362 11.52 7.05 3.26
C ARG A 362 10.75 7.93 2.28
N ALA A 363 9.52 7.58 1.95
CA ALA A 363 8.67 8.40 1.07
C ALA A 363 8.27 9.76 1.69
N GLN A 364 8.34 9.89 3.02
CA GLN A 364 8.12 11.15 3.73
C GLN A 364 9.38 12.02 3.87
N LEU A 365 10.56 11.53 3.50
CA LEU A 365 11.77 12.36 3.48
C LEU A 365 11.68 13.29 2.25
N PRO A 366 11.63 14.63 2.43
CA PRO A 366 11.60 15.55 1.31
C PRO A 366 12.89 15.39 0.47
N LEU A 367 12.79 15.59 -0.84
CA LEU A 367 13.92 15.63 -1.78
C LEU A 367 14.99 16.71 -1.47
N GLN A 368 14.97 17.33 -0.29
CA GLN A 368 15.95 18.33 0.14
C GLN A 368 17.37 17.78 0.27
N ASP A 369 17.55 16.47 0.53
CA ASP A 369 18.90 15.88 0.66
C ASP A 369 19.61 15.65 -0.69
N PHE A 370 18.95 15.89 -1.83
CA PHE A 370 19.54 15.76 -3.17
C PHE A 370 19.74 17.09 -3.90
N LEU A 371 19.33 18.21 -3.30
CA LEU A 371 19.60 19.54 -3.84
C LEU A 371 20.75 20.17 -3.03
N PRO A 372 21.75 20.79 -3.69
CA PRO A 372 22.83 21.45 -2.99
C PRO A 372 22.26 22.53 -2.06
N PRO A 373 22.86 22.75 -0.87
CA PRO A 373 22.37 23.76 0.05
C PRO A 373 22.37 25.14 -0.64
N PRO A 374 21.36 25.99 -0.38
CA PRO A 374 21.29 27.32 -0.98
C PRO A 374 22.57 28.10 -0.62
N PRO A 375 23.16 28.85 -1.58
CA PRO A 375 24.37 29.61 -1.33
C PRO A 375 24.13 30.62 -0.20
N VAL A 376 25.06 30.64 0.76
CA VAL A 376 25.06 31.56 1.89
C VAL A 376 25.05 33.01 1.37
N PRO A 377 24.18 33.90 1.88
CA PRO A 377 24.04 35.26 1.35
C PRO A 377 25.36 36.03 1.44
N SER A 378 25.86 36.44 0.28
CA SER A 378 26.91 37.45 0.17
C SER A 378 26.37 38.82 0.62
N GLN A 379 27.26 39.57 1.27
CA GLN A 379 27.00 40.84 1.96
C GLN A 379 26.14 41.84 1.18
N GLN A 380 25.25 42.48 1.93
CA GLN A 380 24.39 43.60 1.55
C GLN A 380 25.15 44.67 0.74
N SER A 381 24.72 44.93 -0.50
CA SER A 381 24.97 46.20 -1.16
C SER A 381 23.92 47.21 -0.68
N ASN A 382 24.39 48.23 0.04
CA ASN A 382 23.60 49.37 0.46
C ASN A 382 23.30 50.26 -0.76
N ASP A 383 22.16 50.07 -1.41
CA ASP A 383 21.58 51.11 -2.25
C ASP A 383 20.38 51.76 -1.54
N PRO A 384 20.28 53.10 -1.52
CA PRO A 384 19.29 53.82 -0.73
C PRO A 384 17.91 53.78 -1.40
N ILE A 385 16.99 53.01 -0.80
CA ILE A 385 15.57 53.03 -1.14
C ILE A 385 14.95 54.35 -0.62
N LEU A 386 14.33 55.11 -1.52
CA LEU A 386 13.63 56.36 -1.23
C LEU A 386 12.36 56.10 -0.39
N ARG A 387 12.34 56.66 0.83
CA ARG A 387 11.23 56.55 1.80
C ARG A 387 10.25 57.71 1.66
N TYR A 388 8.95 57.43 1.76
CA TYR A 388 7.90 58.43 1.99
C TYR A 388 7.34 58.29 3.40
N GLN A 389 7.50 59.31 4.23
CA GLN A 389 6.76 59.45 5.48
C GLN A 389 5.39 60.05 5.17
N SER A 390 4.31 59.30 5.40
CA SER A 390 2.98 59.90 5.49
C SER A 390 2.73 60.34 6.93
N THR A 391 2.61 61.65 7.12
CA THR A 391 2.17 62.26 8.38
C THR A 391 0.67 62.06 8.54
N ASN A 392 0.26 61.21 9.49
CA ASN A 392 -0.96 61.42 10.30
C ASN A 392 -1.04 60.36 11.42
N GLY A 393 -0.98 60.83 12.68
CA GLY A 393 -1.22 59.98 13.85
C GLY A 393 -0.50 60.37 15.13
N GLN A 394 -0.43 61.66 15.49
CA GLN A 394 -0.11 62.08 16.86
C GLN A 394 -1.39 62.09 17.72
N THR A 395 -1.45 61.23 18.73
CA THR A 395 -2.05 61.45 20.07
C THR A 395 -1.67 60.23 20.94
N ALA A 396 -1.44 60.27 22.24
CA ALA A 396 -1.06 61.28 23.20
C ALA A 396 -0.55 60.48 24.42
N SER A 397 0.47 61.02 25.08
CA SER A 397 1.19 60.52 26.25
C SER A 397 0.35 60.41 27.54
N GLY A 398 0.76 59.52 28.47
CA GLY A 398 0.45 59.69 29.90
C GLY A 398 0.55 58.44 30.78
N PRO A 399 1.53 58.34 31.71
CA PRO A 399 1.76 57.17 32.58
C PRO A 399 1.21 57.34 34.02
N GLN A 400 1.30 56.25 34.80
CA GLN A 400 1.11 56.11 36.27
C GLN A 400 -0.32 55.91 36.82
N GLN A 401 -0.63 54.68 37.25
CA GLN A 401 -0.97 54.43 38.67
C GLN A 401 -0.83 52.96 39.07
N GLU A 402 0.02 52.76 40.07
CA GLU A 402 0.33 51.53 40.79
C GLU A 402 -0.85 50.98 41.62
N LYS A 403 -0.76 49.67 41.89
CA LYS A 403 -1.20 48.97 43.12
C LYS A 403 -2.71 48.81 43.33
N ARG A 404 -3.22 47.68 42.82
CA ARG A 404 -3.76 46.56 43.62
C ARG A 404 -4.33 45.53 42.65
N GLU A 405 -3.65 44.38 42.51
CA GLU A 405 -4.20 43.05 42.23
C GLU A 405 -3.07 42.08 41.84
N THR A 406 -2.17 41.85 42.80
CA THR A 406 -1.07 40.89 42.74
C THR A 406 -1.56 39.46 43.00
N LEU A 407 -2.43 38.94 42.11
CA LEU A 407 -2.72 37.50 42.00
C LEU A 407 -3.25 37.05 40.63
N LYS A 408 -3.04 37.87 39.58
CA LYS A 408 -3.26 37.52 38.15
C LYS A 408 -1.95 37.44 37.34
N TYR A 409 -0.80 37.36 38.00
CA TYR A 409 0.52 37.51 37.35
C TYR A 409 1.25 36.21 36.97
N ALA A 410 0.54 35.07 36.85
CA ALA A 410 1.10 33.82 36.33
C ALA A 410 0.53 33.39 34.97
N LYS A 411 -0.52 34.05 34.46
CA LYS A 411 -1.17 33.71 33.18
C LYS A 411 -1.00 34.75 32.07
N MET A 412 -0.32 35.86 32.36
CA MET A 412 -0.21 37.02 31.46
C MET A 412 1.24 37.35 31.06
N LYS A 413 2.14 36.36 31.14
CA LYS A 413 3.57 36.47 30.79
C LYS A 413 3.97 35.73 29.50
N ARG A 414 3.00 35.48 28.61
CA ARG A 414 3.22 34.95 27.25
C ARG A 414 2.67 35.87 26.15
N ALA A 415 2.27 37.10 26.51
CA ALA A 415 1.51 37.99 25.63
C ALA A 415 2.36 39.08 24.93
N ASP A 416 3.69 38.99 24.98
CA ASP A 416 4.60 39.84 24.18
C ASP A 416 5.76 39.01 23.60
N GLU A 417 5.50 37.73 23.27
CA GLU A 417 6.39 37.03 22.36
C GLU A 417 5.98 37.47 20.95
N VAL A 418 6.79 38.33 20.34
CA VAL A 418 6.56 38.81 18.99
C VAL A 418 6.46 37.60 18.07
N GLN A 419 5.27 37.36 17.53
CA GLN A 419 5.03 36.22 16.66
C GLN A 419 5.60 36.54 15.27
N TYR A 420 6.57 35.75 14.83
CA TYR A 420 7.15 35.90 13.49
C TYR A 420 6.27 35.22 12.45
N TYR A 421 6.06 35.89 11.33
CA TYR A 421 5.40 35.32 10.17
C TYR A 421 6.22 34.16 9.59
N THR A 422 5.56 33.02 9.39
CA THR A 422 6.14 31.83 8.76
C THR A 422 5.32 31.48 7.53
N ASP A 423 6.00 31.16 6.43
CA ASP A 423 5.32 30.82 5.18
C ASP A 423 4.51 29.52 5.31
N PRO A 424 3.29 29.48 4.77
CA PRO A 424 2.51 28.26 4.73
C PRO A 424 3.18 27.25 3.80
N ARG A 425 3.25 25.99 4.22
CA ARG A 425 3.71 24.91 3.35
C ARG A 425 2.56 24.43 2.49
N PHE A 426 2.72 24.42 1.17
CA PHE A 426 1.67 23.93 0.28
C PHE A 426 1.95 22.52 -0.23
N ILE A 427 0.88 21.77 -0.46
CA ILE A 427 0.90 20.48 -1.14
C ILE A 427 -0.14 20.49 -2.26
N ALA A 428 0.14 19.78 -3.34
CA ALA A 428 -0.79 19.64 -4.46
C ALA A 428 -2.12 19.04 -3.99
N ALA A 429 -3.22 19.63 -4.44
CA ALA A 429 -4.59 19.21 -4.16
C ALA A 429 -5.33 18.85 -5.46
N THR A 430 -6.46 18.17 -5.32
CA THR A 430 -7.41 17.91 -6.41
C THR A 430 -8.60 18.84 -6.28
N ASP A 431 -9.25 19.10 -7.41
CA ASP A 431 -10.52 19.84 -7.57
C ASP A 431 -11.65 19.30 -6.68
N ASP A 432 -11.69 17.99 -6.43
CA ASP A 432 -12.68 17.33 -5.55
C ASP A 432 -12.77 17.92 -4.13
N ALA A 433 -11.75 18.66 -3.69
CA ALA A 433 -11.68 19.28 -2.37
C ALA A 433 -12.10 20.77 -2.36
N CYS A 434 -12.58 21.32 -3.48
CA CYS A 434 -13.15 22.67 -3.57
C CYS A 434 -14.68 22.64 -3.40
N ARG A 435 -15.25 23.64 -2.70
CA ARG A 435 -16.70 23.85 -2.71
C ARG A 435 -17.18 24.34 -4.08
N SER A 436 -18.44 24.04 -4.42
CA SER A 436 -19.07 24.44 -5.68
C SER A 436 -18.93 25.94 -5.97
N ALA A 437 -19.14 26.81 -4.97
CA ALA A 437 -18.99 28.25 -5.14
C ALA A 437 -17.55 28.69 -5.53
N THR A 438 -16.53 27.91 -5.17
CA THR A 438 -15.14 28.17 -5.59
C THR A 438 -14.92 27.73 -7.03
N ILE A 439 -15.47 26.57 -7.41
CA ILE A 439 -15.45 26.07 -8.81
C ILE A 439 -16.16 27.07 -9.74
N ASP A 440 -17.33 27.59 -9.34
CA ASP A 440 -18.07 28.58 -10.13
C ASP A 440 -17.24 29.84 -10.42
N VAL A 441 -16.42 30.28 -9.46
CA VAL A 441 -15.52 31.43 -9.64
C VAL A 441 -14.34 31.09 -10.55
N VAL A 442 -13.75 29.91 -10.40
CA VAL A 442 -12.67 29.41 -11.26
C VAL A 442 -13.12 29.30 -12.71
N GLU A 443 -14.34 28.79 -12.95
CA GLU A 443 -14.93 28.67 -14.28
C GLU A 443 -15.22 30.03 -14.90
N ARG A 444 -15.74 30.99 -14.11
CA ARG A 444 -15.93 32.37 -14.59
C ARG A 444 -14.61 33.02 -14.98
N LEU A 445 -13.55 32.86 -14.18
CA LEU A 445 -12.23 33.38 -14.55
C LEU A 445 -11.68 32.73 -15.82
N ALA A 446 -11.91 31.43 -16.02
CA ALA A 446 -11.56 30.77 -17.28
C ALA A 446 -12.31 31.38 -18.47
N THR A 447 -13.59 31.76 -18.34
CA THR A 447 -14.32 32.47 -19.41
C THR A 447 -13.78 33.86 -19.72
N ILE A 448 -13.15 34.54 -18.75
CA ILE A 448 -12.50 35.85 -18.90
C ILE A 448 -11.10 35.71 -19.54
N GLY A 449 -10.60 34.49 -19.74
CA GLY A 449 -9.31 34.21 -20.36
C GLY A 449 -8.18 33.91 -19.37
N PHE A 450 -8.51 33.52 -18.14
CA PHE A 450 -7.52 32.96 -17.22
C PHE A 450 -7.16 31.52 -17.62
N SER A 451 -5.91 31.16 -17.38
CA SER A 451 -5.33 29.83 -17.58
C SER A 451 -5.91 28.76 -16.65
N ASN A 452 -5.55 27.51 -16.92
CA ASN A 452 -6.00 26.36 -16.15
C ASN A 452 -5.61 26.49 -14.66
N PRO A 453 -6.53 26.14 -13.74
CA PRO A 453 -6.29 26.23 -12.31
C PRO A 453 -5.28 25.19 -11.81
N THR A 454 -4.39 25.64 -10.95
CA THR A 454 -3.53 24.76 -10.13
C THR A 454 -4.08 24.74 -8.72
N PHE A 455 -4.44 23.57 -8.22
CA PHE A 455 -5.02 23.43 -6.88
C PHE A 455 -3.95 23.07 -5.84
N ILE A 456 -3.89 23.84 -4.77
CA ILE A 456 -2.97 23.66 -3.66
C ILE A 456 -3.72 23.71 -2.33
N ARG A 457 -3.15 23.13 -1.27
CA ARG A 457 -3.70 23.21 0.09
C ARG A 457 -2.58 23.36 1.12
N SER A 458 -2.88 23.93 2.28
CA SER A 458 -1.89 24.04 3.35
C SER A 458 -1.58 22.66 3.93
N ALA A 459 -0.30 22.35 4.13
CA ALA A 459 0.18 21.11 4.73
C ALA A 459 0.01 21.12 6.24
N ASP A 460 0.00 22.30 6.84
CA ASP A 460 -0.03 22.48 8.30
C ASP A 460 -1.44 22.33 8.89
N ASP A 461 -2.48 22.45 8.05
CA ASP A 461 -3.88 22.28 8.45
C ASP A 461 -4.67 21.47 7.41
N TYR A 462 -4.98 20.22 7.76
CA TYR A 462 -5.76 19.31 6.93
C TYR A 462 -7.21 19.77 6.70
N ASN A 463 -7.72 20.67 7.54
CA ASN A 463 -9.04 21.26 7.40
C ASN A 463 -9.02 22.59 6.63
N SER A 464 -7.83 23.05 6.21
CA SER A 464 -7.75 24.24 5.35
C SER A 464 -8.39 23.97 4.00
N GLY A 465 -9.19 24.93 3.54
CA GLY A 465 -9.82 24.86 2.23
C GLY A 465 -8.79 24.80 1.11
N THR A 466 -9.14 24.13 0.01
CA THR A 466 -8.33 24.11 -1.21
C THR A 466 -8.26 25.51 -1.82
N ILE A 467 -7.09 25.87 -2.32
CA ILE A 467 -6.80 27.15 -2.98
C ILE A 467 -6.57 26.86 -4.46
N ALA A 468 -7.26 27.57 -5.33
CA ALA A 468 -7.05 27.53 -6.78
C ALA A 468 -6.19 28.73 -7.21
N LEU A 469 -5.18 28.47 -8.04
CA LEU A 469 -4.28 29.46 -8.62
C LEU A 469 -4.40 29.50 -10.14
N GLN A 470 -4.74 30.65 -10.70
CA GLN A 470 -4.89 30.86 -12.14
C GLN A 470 -4.16 32.13 -12.59
N PHE A 471 -3.41 32.07 -13.69
CA PHE A 471 -2.85 33.26 -14.31
C PHE A 471 -3.82 33.84 -15.34
N GLY A 472 -3.90 35.16 -15.44
CA GLY A 472 -4.64 35.90 -16.45
C GLY A 472 -3.88 37.14 -16.91
N GLY A 473 -4.42 37.83 -17.93
CA GLY A 473 -3.83 39.06 -18.46
C GLY A 473 -2.40 38.85 -18.98
N GLU A 474 -2.19 37.87 -19.86
CA GLU A 474 -0.87 37.49 -20.39
C GLU A 474 0.16 37.12 -19.31
N HIS A 475 -0.27 36.40 -18.26
CA HIS A 475 0.57 36.04 -17.12
C HIS A 475 1.08 37.23 -16.29
N LYS A 476 0.38 38.37 -16.30
CA LYS A 476 0.72 39.52 -15.45
C LYS A 476 -0.11 39.57 -14.17
N VAL A 477 -1.20 38.81 -14.11
CA VAL A 477 -2.11 38.76 -12.97
C VAL A 477 -2.25 37.32 -12.48
N LEU A 478 -1.97 37.08 -11.21
CA LEU A 478 -2.28 35.82 -10.52
C LEU A 478 -3.58 35.98 -9.72
N ALA A 479 -4.55 35.11 -9.98
CA ALA A 479 -5.76 34.95 -9.18
C ALA A 479 -5.58 33.82 -8.17
N GLU A 480 -5.71 34.14 -6.89
CA GLU A 480 -5.78 33.20 -5.78
C GLU A 480 -7.22 33.13 -5.27
N ILE A 481 -7.82 31.94 -5.33
CA ILE A 481 -9.22 31.71 -4.93
C ILE A 481 -9.22 30.68 -3.81
N SER A 482 -9.75 31.03 -2.64
CA SER A 482 -9.75 30.15 -1.46
C SER A 482 -11.11 30.04 -0.79
N ASP A 483 -11.34 28.93 -0.10
CA ASP A 483 -12.63 28.57 0.51
C ASP A 483 -12.71 28.89 2.02
N ASN A 484 -12.06 29.97 2.45
CA ASN A 484 -11.92 30.31 3.87
C ASN A 484 -13.15 30.99 4.50
N GLY A 485 -14.36 30.84 3.93
CA GLY A 485 -15.56 31.53 4.43
C GLY A 485 -16.90 31.05 3.84
N LYS A 486 -17.98 31.82 4.08
CA LYS A 486 -19.31 31.57 3.47
C LYS A 486 -19.36 31.91 1.98
N ARG A 487 -18.44 32.76 1.52
CA ARG A 487 -18.25 33.15 0.12
C ARG A 487 -16.79 32.91 -0.24
N PRO A 488 -16.50 32.52 -1.50
CA PRO A 488 -15.14 32.35 -1.95
C PRO A 488 -14.36 33.65 -1.80
N MET A 489 -13.12 33.50 -1.35
CA MET A 489 -12.18 34.57 -1.15
C MET A 489 -11.34 34.68 -2.42
N VAL A 490 -11.34 35.84 -3.07
CA VAL A 490 -10.58 36.08 -4.30
C VAL A 490 -9.54 37.16 -4.03
N ARG A 491 -8.31 36.90 -4.45
CA ARG A 491 -7.21 37.85 -4.42
C ARG A 491 -6.55 37.89 -5.80
N PHE A 492 -6.42 39.09 -6.35
CA PHE A 492 -5.62 39.34 -7.55
C PHE A 492 -4.28 39.95 -7.16
N ILE A 493 -3.23 39.45 -7.79
CA ILE A 493 -1.84 39.78 -7.48
C ILE A 493 -1.14 40.15 -8.79
N SER A 494 -0.52 41.32 -8.81
CA SER A 494 0.40 41.75 -9.85
C SER A 494 1.71 42.22 -9.20
N ALA A 495 2.82 42.16 -9.92
CA ALA A 495 4.11 42.69 -9.46
C ALA A 495 4.68 43.67 -10.48
N LEU A 496 5.27 44.76 -10.00
CA LEU A 496 6.01 45.72 -10.81
C LEU A 496 7.49 45.32 -10.90
N PHE A 497 8.21 45.83 -11.90
CA PHE A 497 9.63 45.51 -12.13
C PHE A 497 10.56 45.90 -10.98
N ASP A 498 10.17 46.87 -10.16
CA ASP A 498 10.88 47.23 -8.93
C ASP A 498 10.60 46.26 -7.75
N GLY A 499 9.82 45.20 -8.01
CA GLY A 499 9.45 44.18 -7.04
C GLY A 499 8.15 44.48 -6.29
N LEU A 500 7.56 45.67 -6.43
CA LEU A 500 6.39 46.06 -5.64
C LEU A 500 5.16 45.22 -6.01
N ALA A 501 4.57 44.54 -5.02
CA ALA A 501 3.34 43.76 -5.23
C ALA A 501 2.08 44.64 -5.08
N VAL A 502 1.20 44.57 -6.07
CA VAL A 502 -0.14 45.17 -6.04
C VAL A 502 -1.15 44.06 -5.77
N ILE A 503 -1.93 44.20 -4.70
CA ILE A 503 -2.82 43.14 -4.20
C ILE A 503 -4.25 43.68 -4.06
N THR A 504 -5.17 43.18 -4.88
CA THR A 504 -6.60 43.48 -4.74
C THR A 504 -7.30 42.30 -4.11
N VAL A 505 -8.13 42.58 -3.11
CA VAL A 505 -8.71 41.57 -2.24
C VAL A 505 -10.24 41.74 -2.18
N SER A 506 -10.99 40.63 -2.13
CA SER A 506 -12.42 40.72 -1.84
C SER A 506 -12.67 41.15 -0.39
N LYS A 507 -13.71 41.97 -0.16
CA LYS A 507 -14.05 42.54 1.17
C LYS A 507 -14.27 41.52 2.30
N ASN A 508 -14.40 40.24 1.96
CA ASN A 508 -14.48 39.14 2.91
C ASN A 508 -13.16 38.88 3.68
N ILE A 509 -12.01 39.37 3.19
CA ILE A 509 -10.71 39.21 3.88
C ILE A 509 -10.40 40.38 4.83
N CYS A 510 -10.62 41.62 4.38
CA CYS A 510 -10.23 42.82 5.11
C CYS A 510 -11.18 43.97 4.77
N ALA A 511 -11.57 44.78 5.76
CA ALA A 511 -12.53 45.87 5.58
C ALA A 511 -11.91 47.20 5.08
N ALA A 512 -10.61 47.21 4.76
CA ALA A 512 -9.90 48.41 4.31
C ALA A 512 -10.44 48.92 2.96
N SER A 513 -11.22 49.99 2.99
CA SER A 513 -11.95 50.47 1.79
C SER A 513 -11.15 51.39 0.86
N PRO A 514 -10.19 52.23 1.32
CA PRO A 514 -9.28 52.92 0.40
C PRO A 514 -8.01 52.11 0.16
N LEU A 515 -7.38 52.34 -1.01
CA LEU A 515 -6.04 51.86 -1.33
C LEU A 515 -5.05 52.22 -0.22
N GLN A 516 -4.33 51.22 0.26
CA GLN A 516 -3.25 51.37 1.23
C GLN A 516 -1.93 51.04 0.55
N VAL A 517 -1.03 52.01 0.48
CA VAL A 517 0.29 51.88 -0.12
C VAL A 517 1.31 51.92 1.00
N GLY A 518 1.94 50.79 1.27
CA GLY A 518 2.99 50.65 2.27
C GLY A 518 4.38 50.63 1.64
N GLU A 519 5.39 50.34 2.45
CA GLU A 519 6.79 50.31 2.01
C GLU A 519 7.06 49.18 1.00
N ASN A 520 6.45 48.02 1.24
CA ASN A 520 6.75 46.78 0.49
C ASN A 520 5.67 46.39 -0.54
N GLY A 521 4.60 47.18 -0.69
CA GLY A 521 3.50 46.84 -1.58
C GLY A 521 2.30 47.80 -1.50
N ALA A 522 1.27 47.50 -2.27
CA ALA A 522 -0.01 48.20 -2.20
C ALA A 522 -1.15 47.18 -2.11
N TYR A 523 -2.14 47.44 -1.26
CA TYR A 523 -3.35 46.63 -1.23
C TYR A 523 -4.63 47.44 -1.15
N GLN A 524 -5.70 46.89 -1.71
CA GLN A 524 -7.04 47.47 -1.63
C GLN A 524 -8.09 46.36 -1.47
N SER A 525 -9.20 46.68 -0.83
CA SER A 525 -10.31 45.75 -0.64
C SER A 525 -11.60 46.28 -1.28
N ILE A 526 -12.24 45.46 -2.11
CA ILE A 526 -13.40 45.84 -2.91
C ILE A 526 -14.54 44.84 -2.70
N ASN A 527 -15.79 45.31 -2.76
CA ASN A 527 -16.97 44.46 -2.71
C ASN A 527 -16.93 43.49 -3.90
N GLY A 528 -16.86 42.19 -3.62
CA GLY A 528 -16.48 41.17 -4.61
C GLY A 528 -17.60 40.60 -5.48
N GLU A 529 -18.59 41.39 -5.91
CA GLU A 529 -19.60 40.95 -6.89
C GLU A 529 -20.05 42.14 -7.75
N PRO A 530 -19.91 42.10 -9.09
CA PRO A 530 -19.32 41.04 -9.93
C PRO A 530 -17.77 40.91 -9.86
N ILE A 531 -17.21 39.77 -10.30
CA ILE A 531 -15.75 39.50 -10.22
C ILE A 531 -14.96 40.31 -11.26
N GLU A 532 -15.64 40.66 -12.34
CA GLU A 532 -15.18 41.52 -13.42
C GLU A 532 -14.86 42.92 -12.88
N ASP A 533 -15.65 43.44 -11.94
CA ASP A 533 -15.39 44.72 -11.29
C ASP A 533 -14.14 44.66 -10.40
N LEU A 534 -13.95 43.54 -9.70
CA LEU A 534 -12.76 43.30 -8.87
C LEU A 534 -11.49 43.24 -9.73
N LEU A 535 -11.56 42.58 -10.89
CA LEU A 535 -10.46 42.50 -11.85
C LEU A 535 -10.18 43.86 -12.50
N THR A 536 -11.23 44.57 -12.94
CA THR A 536 -11.10 45.90 -13.56
C THR A 536 -10.44 46.87 -12.61
N ALA A 537 -10.90 46.92 -11.35
CA ALA A 537 -10.29 47.77 -10.34
C ALA A 537 -8.86 47.35 -9.98
N HIS A 538 -8.52 46.06 -10.06
CA HIS A 538 -7.14 45.60 -9.90
C HIS A 538 -6.24 46.08 -11.05
N LEU A 539 -6.70 45.96 -12.30
CA LEU A 539 -5.94 46.40 -13.47
C LEU A 539 -5.78 47.92 -13.50
N GLU A 540 -6.85 48.68 -13.26
CA GLU A 540 -6.79 50.14 -13.16
C GLU A 540 -5.77 50.59 -12.12
N GLN A 541 -5.78 49.94 -10.96
CA GLN A 541 -4.90 50.29 -9.87
C GLN A 541 -3.44 49.91 -10.14
N THR A 542 -3.23 48.77 -10.78
CA THR A 542 -1.89 48.31 -11.17
C THR A 542 -1.30 49.24 -12.22
N ILE A 543 -2.09 49.65 -13.23
CA ILE A 543 -1.67 50.60 -14.27
C ILE A 543 -1.37 51.97 -13.65
N ARG A 544 -2.24 52.51 -12.79
CA ARG A 544 -1.99 53.79 -12.11
C ARG A 544 -0.70 53.79 -11.28
N LEU A 545 -0.40 52.68 -10.59
CA LEU A 545 0.83 52.56 -9.82
C LEU A 545 2.06 52.37 -10.71
N ALA A 546 1.94 51.62 -11.81
CA ALA A 546 2.98 51.47 -12.82
C ALA A 546 3.34 52.82 -13.46
N GLU A 547 2.35 53.59 -13.92
CA GLU A 547 2.53 54.93 -14.51
C GLU A 547 3.14 55.92 -13.52
N ARG A 548 2.65 55.93 -12.27
CA ARG A 548 3.16 56.84 -11.24
C ARG A 548 4.63 56.57 -10.88
N ARG A 549 5.08 55.33 -11.04
CA ARG A 549 6.44 54.88 -10.70
C ARG A 549 7.36 54.79 -11.90
N ASP A 550 6.85 55.08 -13.11
CA ASP A 550 7.56 54.84 -14.38
C ASP A 550 8.14 53.42 -14.46
N SER A 551 7.33 52.43 -14.04
CA SER A 551 7.70 51.02 -13.98
C SER A 551 6.76 50.20 -14.85
N GLN A 552 7.24 49.06 -15.35
CA GLN A 552 6.43 48.09 -16.07
C GLN A 552 5.87 47.02 -15.13
N LEU A 553 4.93 46.21 -15.62
CA LEU A 553 4.42 45.00 -14.94
C LEU A 553 5.28 43.80 -15.30
N VAL A 554 5.63 42.99 -14.31
CA VAL A 554 6.37 41.73 -14.51
C VAL A 554 5.46 40.69 -15.16
N THR A 555 5.97 39.99 -16.16
CA THR A 555 5.34 38.80 -16.73
C THR A 555 5.82 37.58 -15.95
N PHE A 556 4.88 36.77 -15.44
CA PHE A 556 5.15 35.58 -14.65
C PHE A 556 5.40 34.36 -15.53
N ASP A 557 6.33 33.50 -15.13
CA ASP A 557 6.47 32.18 -15.76
C ASP A 557 5.31 31.27 -15.34
N HIS A 558 5.00 30.26 -16.17
CA HIS A 558 3.96 29.28 -15.90
C HIS A 558 4.22 28.47 -14.62
N GLU A 559 5.48 28.30 -14.24
CA GLU A 559 5.90 27.53 -13.07
C GLU A 559 5.88 28.35 -11.77
N GLU A 560 5.91 29.68 -11.82
CA GLU A 560 6.09 30.60 -10.67
C GLU A 560 4.82 30.84 -9.82
N LYS A 561 3.73 30.10 -10.06
CA LYS A 561 2.42 30.32 -9.41
C LYS A 561 2.51 30.30 -7.88
N LEU A 562 3.32 29.39 -7.35
CA LEU A 562 3.41 29.14 -5.90
C LEU A 562 4.30 30.18 -5.23
N GLU A 563 5.39 30.53 -5.88
CA GLU A 563 6.40 31.52 -5.48
C GLU A 563 5.74 32.90 -5.36
N ILE A 564 4.96 33.30 -6.38
CA ILE A 564 4.21 34.56 -6.38
C ILE A 564 3.12 34.55 -5.31
N CYS A 565 2.43 33.42 -5.11
CA CYS A 565 1.42 33.29 -4.06
C CYS A 565 2.02 33.47 -2.65
N LEU A 566 3.17 32.84 -2.37
CA LEU A 566 3.90 32.99 -1.11
C LEU A 566 4.42 34.41 -0.92
N TYR A 567 5.04 34.96 -1.96
CA TYR A 567 5.53 36.34 -1.97
C TYR A 567 4.40 37.34 -1.64
N ALA A 568 3.28 37.24 -2.34
CA ALA A 568 2.13 38.12 -2.13
C ALA A 568 1.49 37.95 -0.76
N ARG A 569 1.42 36.74 -0.21
CA ARG A 569 0.93 36.49 1.16
C ARG A 569 1.83 37.16 2.21
N ARG A 570 3.15 37.10 2.02
CA ARG A 570 4.11 37.77 2.89
C ARG A 570 3.98 39.29 2.82
N VAL A 571 3.95 39.86 1.61
CA VAL A 571 3.72 41.31 1.42
C VAL A 571 2.39 41.74 2.01
N PHE A 572 1.32 40.98 1.79
CA PHE A 572 0.00 41.29 2.34
C PHE A 572 0.00 41.29 3.87
N THR A 573 0.72 40.35 4.51
CA THR A 573 0.83 40.29 5.98
C THR A 573 1.61 41.50 6.52
N ASP A 574 2.66 41.92 5.82
CA ASP A 574 3.44 43.09 6.19
C ASP A 574 2.63 44.40 6.06
N LEU A 575 1.88 44.55 4.97
CA LEU A 575 0.96 45.69 4.81
C LEU A 575 -0.11 45.69 5.89
N GLN A 576 -0.67 44.54 6.25
CA GLN A 576 -1.61 44.45 7.37
C GLN A 576 -0.96 44.89 8.70
N ARG A 577 0.31 44.57 8.92
CA ARG A 577 1.06 45.05 10.08
C ARG A 577 1.24 46.58 10.06
N GLU A 578 1.69 47.13 8.93
CA GLU A 578 1.95 48.57 8.77
C GLU A 578 0.69 49.41 9.03
N PHE A 579 -0.47 48.94 8.58
CA PHE A 579 -1.75 49.64 8.76
C PHE A 579 -2.55 49.20 10.00
N GLY A 580 -1.89 48.57 10.98
CA GLY A 580 -2.46 48.27 12.31
C GLY A 580 -3.46 47.10 12.36
N ASN A 581 -3.56 46.32 11.28
CA ASN A 581 -4.45 45.16 11.14
C ASN A 581 -3.80 43.82 11.55
N GLY A 582 -2.49 43.81 11.90
CA GLY A 582 -1.75 42.61 12.29
C GLY A 582 -0.66 42.88 13.34
N LYS A 583 -0.33 41.87 14.16
CA LYS A 583 0.72 41.94 15.22
C LYS A 583 1.96 41.08 14.92
N LEU A 584 2.08 40.57 13.69
CA LEU A 584 3.14 39.65 13.30
C LEU A 584 4.35 40.43 12.80
N GLU A 585 5.58 40.08 13.20
CA GLU A 585 6.78 40.58 12.53
C GLU A 585 7.11 39.74 11.31
N VAL A 586 7.39 40.40 10.17
CA VAL A 586 7.64 39.74 8.90
C VAL A 586 9.15 39.81 8.58
N PRO A 587 9.88 38.69 8.63
CA PRO A 587 11.31 38.67 8.28
C PRO A 587 11.51 38.69 6.75
N SER A 588 12.73 38.99 6.30
CA SER A 588 13.10 38.92 4.89
C SER A 588 13.04 37.48 4.34
N ALA A 589 12.63 37.32 3.08
CA ALA A 589 12.56 36.03 2.38
C ALA A 589 12.76 36.18 0.86
N SER A 590 13.11 35.09 0.19
CA SER A 590 13.27 35.04 -1.27
C SER A 590 12.49 33.87 -1.87
N TYR A 591 11.78 34.13 -2.96
CA TYR A 591 10.99 33.19 -3.75
C TYR A 591 11.46 33.26 -5.19
N GLU A 592 12.56 32.56 -5.49
CA GLU A 592 13.28 32.64 -6.77
C GLU A 592 13.67 34.08 -7.11
N ARG A 593 13.05 34.69 -8.15
CA ARG A 593 13.31 36.06 -8.58
C ARG A 593 12.55 37.13 -7.79
N PHE A 594 11.63 36.73 -6.90
CA PHE A 594 10.86 37.64 -6.05
C PHE A 594 11.47 37.70 -4.65
N HIS A 595 11.72 38.91 -4.16
CA HIS A 595 12.36 39.12 -2.86
C HIS A 595 11.47 39.97 -1.96
N PHE A 596 11.48 39.65 -0.65
CA PHE A 596 10.89 40.47 0.40
C PHE A 596 12.00 40.86 1.39
N PRO A 597 12.27 42.16 1.63
CA PRO A 597 11.71 43.36 0.99
C PRO A 597 11.89 43.39 -0.54
N PRO A 598 11.05 44.16 -1.28
CA PRO A 598 11.04 44.16 -2.74
C PRO A 598 12.39 44.63 -3.31
N GLN A 599 12.86 43.90 -4.31
CA GLN A 599 14.04 44.21 -5.12
C GLN A 599 13.64 44.14 -6.60
N PRO A 600 14.40 44.81 -7.49
CA PRO A 600 14.14 44.74 -8.93
C PRO A 600 14.10 43.30 -9.44
N VAL A 601 13.03 42.94 -10.13
CA VAL A 601 12.80 41.59 -10.65
C VAL A 601 13.40 41.48 -12.05
N GLN A 602 14.20 40.45 -12.28
CA GLN A 602 14.79 40.19 -13.60
C GLN A 602 13.70 39.73 -14.58
N GLU A 603 13.69 40.32 -15.78
CA GLU A 603 12.77 39.91 -16.84
C GLU A 603 13.15 38.52 -17.38
N LEU A 604 12.14 37.71 -17.70
CA LEU A 604 12.32 36.50 -18.48
C LEU A 604 12.72 36.91 -19.90
N SER A 605 14.01 36.89 -20.22
CA SER A 605 14.48 37.14 -21.58
C SER A 605 13.85 36.10 -22.51
N ALA A 606 13.01 36.55 -23.45
CA ALA A 606 12.42 35.74 -24.51
C ALA A 606 13.52 35.14 -25.39
N THR A 607 14.08 34.00 -24.96
CA THR A 607 15.14 33.30 -25.69
C THR A 607 14.49 32.29 -26.62
N PHE A 608 13.89 32.80 -27.69
CA PHE A 608 13.63 32.02 -28.91
C PHE A 608 14.01 32.90 -30.11
N SER A 609 15.31 33.01 -30.36
CA SER A 609 15.83 33.24 -31.71
C SER A 609 16.39 31.90 -32.18
N ILE A 610 15.64 31.25 -33.07
CA ILE A 610 16.12 30.12 -33.85
C ILE A 610 16.97 30.73 -34.97
N ASP A 611 18.27 30.42 -34.98
CA ASP A 611 19.04 30.24 -36.21
C ASP A 611 19.43 28.76 -36.32
#